data_AF-A0A1M6X5Y2-F1
#
_entry.id   AF-A0A1M6X5Y2-F1
#
_cell.length_a   1.000
_cell.length_b   1.000
_cell.length_c   1.000
_cell.angle_alpha   90.00
_cell.angle_beta   90.00
_cell.angle_gamma   90.00
#
_symmetry.space_group_name_H-M   'P 1'
#
loop_
_entity.id
_entity.type
_entity.pdbx_description
1 polymer ?
#
loop_
_entity_poly.entity_id
_entity_poly.type
_entity_poly.pdbx_seq_one_letter_code
_entity_poly.pdbx_strand_id
1 'polypeptide(L)'
;MKSKILKTVVLASSLVFFNCGDEAVTSAINNYAAGFSSSSAGEVQPGVEGSSSSVEQAGQQQGQNGAAEVSSSSTAENAVFSSSSDESCLASSLPDACGPGTNPLPTSSSDAVPASSAGAQSATSSADVQKPASSSSVAEKPASSSSEKKVESSSSEKKVESSSSAEAPKGIFLASGKEEEKDQMQVEYKTRTGWDGGGILSYPKQLSSTQKHGVVVWGPGGGTEPGAYEGMIRRLASHGFVVIALKESPGDASQAIKALDWLDKQNKDQNSPLFGKLDMNTVGCSGHSMGGLESEQAVIKDKRVLTAFLNNSGDWNGAGANKVATDRTIAILFGEVGMEKDNAKNDYNNAGVKAPACLIEMTGGPRNSEGGYGHGSGSWDGMAATVAWMRWHLGGETERKADFVGSSGKYIDGSIIGKQGKWKTQCKNF
;
A
#
# COMPACT_ATOMS: atom_id res chain seq x y z
N MET A 1 -15.73 -11.44 -71.68
CA MET A 1 -14.63 -12.23 -71.09
C MET A 1 -13.61 -11.30 -70.45
N LYS A 2 -13.18 -11.65 -69.23
CA LYS A 2 -12.08 -11.10 -68.42
C LYS A 2 -12.33 -9.78 -67.65
N SER A 3 -12.64 -10.01 -66.38
CA SER A 3 -12.75 -9.11 -65.21
C SER A 3 -11.44 -8.40 -64.88
N LYS A 4 -11.52 -7.16 -64.37
CA LYS A 4 -10.52 -6.55 -63.48
C LYS A 4 -11.23 -5.87 -62.32
N ILE A 5 -10.96 -6.42 -61.14
CA ILE A 5 -11.45 -6.03 -59.81
C ILE A 5 -10.73 -4.77 -59.33
N LEU A 6 -11.50 -3.83 -58.78
CA LEU A 6 -11.06 -2.61 -58.12
C LEU A 6 -10.53 -2.94 -56.71
N LYS A 7 -9.37 -2.39 -56.34
CA LYS A 7 -8.74 -2.54 -55.02
C LYS A 7 -9.43 -1.64 -54.00
N THR A 8 -9.93 -2.21 -52.91
CA THR A 8 -10.27 -1.48 -51.67
C THR A 8 -9.12 -1.62 -50.69
N VAL A 9 -8.61 -0.50 -50.18
CA VAL A 9 -7.62 -0.42 -49.12
C VAL A 9 -8.36 -0.55 -47.78
N VAL A 10 -8.04 -1.58 -47.00
CA VAL A 10 -8.38 -1.67 -45.57
C VAL A 10 -7.07 -1.47 -44.82
N LEU A 11 -6.97 -0.40 -44.04
CA LEU A 11 -5.90 -0.19 -43.07
C LEU A 11 -6.17 -1.11 -41.87
N ALA A 12 -5.49 -2.24 -41.82
CA ALA A 12 -5.37 -3.06 -40.62
C ALA A 12 -4.03 -2.71 -39.94
N SER A 13 -4.11 -2.24 -38.70
CA SER A 13 -2.94 -1.99 -37.84
C SER A 13 -2.23 -3.31 -37.53
N SER A 14 -0.91 -3.27 -37.63
CA SER A 14 0.03 -4.39 -37.73
C SER A 14 0.13 -5.23 -36.44
N LEU A 15 -0.11 -6.53 -36.56
CA LEU A 15 0.49 -7.56 -35.70
C LEU A 15 1.89 -7.85 -36.23
N VAL A 16 2.92 -7.56 -35.43
CA VAL A 16 4.31 -7.97 -35.74
C VAL A 16 4.53 -9.36 -35.14
N PHE A 17 4.67 -10.36 -36.02
CA PHE A 17 5.27 -11.64 -35.68
C PHE A 17 6.78 -11.51 -35.77
N PHE A 18 7.48 -11.69 -34.65
CA PHE A 18 8.90 -12.02 -34.68
C PHE A 18 9.05 -13.52 -34.74
N ASN A 19 9.55 -14.01 -35.87
CA ASN A 19 10.10 -15.35 -36.04
C ASN A 19 11.60 -15.25 -35.71
N CYS A 20 12.01 -15.72 -34.52
CA CYS A 20 13.41 -15.96 -34.20
C CYS A 20 13.63 -17.47 -34.14
N GLY A 21 14.50 -17.95 -35.03
CA GLY A 21 14.94 -19.33 -35.06
C GLY A 21 15.76 -19.71 -33.84
N ASP A 22 15.79 -21.03 -33.61
CA ASP A 22 16.58 -21.72 -32.60
C ASP A 22 18.06 -21.35 -32.66
N GLU A 23 18.55 -20.70 -31.60
CA GLU A 23 19.79 -21.00 -30.87
C GLU A 23 20.00 -19.90 -29.82
N ALA A 24 19.63 -20.19 -28.56
CA ALA A 24 20.16 -19.61 -27.31
C ALA A 24 19.12 -19.66 -26.17
N VAL A 25 18.65 -20.85 -25.77
CA VAL A 25 18.02 -21.05 -24.46
C VAL A 25 18.43 -22.41 -23.89
N THR A 26 19.70 -22.53 -23.48
CA THR A 26 20.14 -23.65 -22.62
C THR A 26 21.35 -23.26 -21.76
N SER A 27 21.27 -22.14 -21.05
CA SER A 27 22.27 -21.79 -20.01
C SER A 27 21.73 -20.87 -18.91
N ALA A 28 20.58 -21.22 -18.31
CA ALA A 28 20.15 -20.56 -17.07
C ALA A 28 19.25 -21.42 -16.16
N ILE A 29 19.30 -22.75 -16.23
CA ILE A 29 18.49 -23.63 -15.34
C ILE A 29 19.32 -24.69 -14.56
N ASN A 30 20.64 -24.81 -14.78
CA ASN A 30 21.44 -25.88 -14.13
C ASN A 30 22.42 -25.43 -13.03
N ASN A 31 22.08 -24.45 -12.19
CA ASN A 31 22.96 -24.04 -11.08
C ASN A 31 22.28 -23.88 -9.72
N TYR A 32 21.25 -24.65 -9.41
CA TYR A 32 20.74 -24.78 -8.01
C TYR A 32 20.29 -26.20 -7.62
N ALA A 33 20.89 -27.22 -8.22
CA ALA A 33 20.66 -28.62 -7.81
C ALA A 33 21.90 -29.50 -8.02
N ALA A 34 23.03 -29.15 -7.40
CA ALA A 34 24.17 -30.06 -7.24
C ALA A 34 25.06 -29.58 -6.10
N GLY A 35 24.76 -30.01 -4.88
CA GLY A 35 25.54 -29.61 -3.71
C GLY A 35 25.25 -30.39 -2.44
N PHE A 36 24.80 -31.65 -2.53
CA PHE A 36 24.89 -32.63 -1.44
C PHE A 36 24.96 -34.03 -2.07
N SER A 37 26.19 -34.53 -2.25
CA SER A 37 26.41 -35.94 -2.50
C SER A 37 26.64 -36.62 -1.15
N SER A 38 25.63 -37.35 -0.70
CA SER A 38 25.75 -38.34 0.37
C SER A 38 26.35 -39.61 -0.22
N SER A 39 27.61 -39.91 0.07
CA SER A 39 28.16 -41.25 -0.15
C SER A 39 27.72 -42.15 0.99
N SER A 40 26.98 -43.20 0.64
CA SER A 40 26.66 -44.34 1.48
C SER A 40 27.93 -45.12 1.83
N ALA A 41 28.09 -45.46 3.11
CA ALA A 41 28.99 -46.49 3.57
C ALA A 41 28.21 -47.41 4.51
N GLY A 42 28.18 -48.70 4.16
CA GLY A 42 27.70 -49.76 5.02
C GLY A 42 28.67 -50.03 6.16
N GLU A 43 28.12 -50.48 7.28
CA GLU A 43 28.81 -50.94 8.47
C GLU A 43 29.77 -52.11 8.19
N VAL A 44 31.00 -52.06 8.73
CA VAL A 44 31.63 -53.10 9.58
C VAL A 44 32.70 -52.44 10.48
N GLN A 45 32.81 -52.92 11.71
CA GLN A 45 33.51 -52.39 12.90
C GLN A 45 35.03 -52.81 12.99
N PRO A 46 35.81 -52.54 14.08
CA PRO A 46 36.98 -51.66 14.07
C PRO A 46 38.35 -52.33 14.37
N GLY A 47 39.46 -51.59 14.20
CA GLY A 47 40.79 -51.98 14.69
C GLY A 47 41.89 -50.91 14.65
N VAL A 48 42.26 -50.42 15.84
CA VAL A 48 43.63 -50.20 16.39
C VAL A 48 44.62 -49.19 15.74
N GLU A 49 44.91 -48.16 16.55
CA GLU A 49 46.18 -47.45 16.90
C GLU A 49 47.19 -46.98 15.83
N GLY A 50 47.72 -45.76 16.06
CA GLY A 50 49.12 -45.44 15.77
C GLY A 50 49.43 -43.97 15.37
N SER A 51 49.79 -43.14 16.36
CA SER A 51 50.99 -42.26 16.43
C SER A 51 51.79 -41.96 15.13
N SER A 52 52.38 -40.77 14.84
CA SER A 52 52.95 -39.70 15.67
C SER A 52 53.51 -38.56 14.79
N SER A 53 53.80 -37.41 15.44
CA SER A 53 54.94 -36.48 15.23
C SER A 53 55.13 -35.78 13.86
N SER A 54 54.87 -34.48 13.71
CA SER A 54 55.67 -33.30 14.11
C SER A 54 57.01 -33.13 13.37
N VAL A 55 57.18 -32.05 12.58
CA VAL A 55 58.42 -31.23 12.46
C VAL A 55 58.07 -29.83 11.91
N GLU A 56 58.51 -28.80 12.63
CA GLU A 56 58.64 -27.40 12.22
C GLU A 56 59.85 -27.18 11.30
N GLN A 57 59.82 -26.20 10.38
CA GLN A 57 60.76 -25.07 10.42
C GLN A 57 60.51 -24.00 9.36
N ALA A 58 60.91 -22.78 9.74
CA ALA A 58 60.75 -21.49 9.09
C ALA A 58 61.97 -21.02 8.27
N GLY A 59 61.80 -19.93 7.53
CA GLY A 59 62.88 -19.01 7.08
C GLY A 59 62.73 -18.53 5.63
N GLN A 60 62.29 -17.28 5.39
CA GLN A 60 63.08 -16.10 4.93
C GLN A 60 63.59 -16.19 3.46
N GLN A 61 63.72 -15.14 2.62
CA GLN A 61 63.43 -13.70 2.56
C GLN A 61 63.66 -13.25 1.09
N GLN A 62 63.00 -12.15 0.68
CA GLN A 62 63.43 -11.08 -0.24
C GLN A 62 63.87 -11.32 -1.72
N GLY A 63 63.35 -10.46 -2.61
CA GLY A 63 64.22 -9.61 -3.44
C GLY A 63 64.04 -9.52 -4.97
N GLN A 64 63.12 -8.64 -5.42
CA GLN A 64 63.28 -7.58 -6.46
C GLN A 64 63.66 -7.82 -7.96
N ASN A 65 62.89 -7.09 -8.79
CA ASN A 65 63.21 -6.28 -9.99
C ASN A 65 63.05 -6.83 -11.43
N GLY A 66 62.36 -6.00 -12.25
CA GLY A 66 62.41 -6.03 -13.72
C GLY A 66 61.25 -5.24 -14.38
N ALA A 67 61.52 -3.98 -14.77
CA ALA A 67 60.59 -3.03 -15.39
C ALA A 67 60.63 -3.04 -16.94
N ALA A 68 59.59 -2.51 -17.59
CA ALA A 68 59.69 -1.83 -18.89
C ALA A 68 58.47 -0.90 -19.14
N GLU A 69 58.75 0.38 -19.37
CA GLU A 69 57.86 1.44 -19.86
C GLU A 69 57.71 1.41 -21.40
N VAL A 70 56.59 1.91 -21.93
CA VAL A 70 56.57 2.79 -23.14
C VAL A 70 55.40 3.77 -23.03
N SER A 71 55.68 5.04 -23.34
CA SER A 71 54.79 6.20 -23.36
C SER A 71 54.52 6.64 -24.80
N SER A 72 53.33 7.20 -25.10
CA SER A 72 53.17 8.25 -26.12
C SER A 72 51.81 8.97 -26.05
N SER A 73 51.86 10.27 -26.27
CA SER A 73 50.77 11.24 -26.31
C SER A 73 50.67 11.87 -27.70
N SER A 74 49.47 12.16 -28.22
CA SER A 74 49.23 13.25 -29.18
C SER A 74 47.74 13.64 -29.32
N THR A 75 47.45 14.89 -28.91
CA THR A 75 46.61 15.96 -29.50
C THR A 75 45.39 15.71 -30.41
N ALA A 76 44.43 16.63 -30.22
CA ALA A 76 43.08 16.82 -30.78
C ALA A 76 42.95 17.13 -32.28
N GLU A 77 41.76 16.89 -32.85
CA GLU A 77 40.88 17.94 -33.45
C GLU A 77 39.47 17.42 -33.88
N ASN A 78 38.45 18.21 -33.51
CA ASN A 78 37.14 18.50 -34.11
C ASN A 78 36.30 17.46 -34.89
N ALA A 79 35.06 17.24 -34.42
CA ALA A 79 33.86 17.38 -35.24
C ALA A 79 32.63 17.74 -34.40
N VAL A 80 31.94 18.76 -34.89
CA VAL A 80 30.74 19.46 -34.41
C VAL A 80 29.49 18.59 -34.53
N PHE A 81 28.60 18.60 -33.52
CA PHE A 81 27.14 18.75 -33.75
C PHE A 81 26.46 19.43 -32.56
N SER A 82 25.71 20.46 -32.90
CA SER A 82 24.95 21.37 -32.05
C SER A 82 23.45 21.04 -32.12
N SER A 83 22.72 21.63 -31.18
CA SER A 83 21.25 21.82 -31.09
C SER A 83 20.45 20.65 -30.51
N SER A 84 19.47 20.85 -29.62
CA SER A 84 18.99 22.06 -28.94
C SER A 84 18.07 21.62 -27.81
N SER A 85 18.16 22.32 -26.69
CA SER A 85 17.16 22.43 -25.65
C SER A 85 15.84 22.98 -26.20
N ASP A 86 14.71 22.42 -25.77
CA ASP A 86 13.46 23.17 -25.57
C ASP A 86 12.63 22.54 -24.43
N GLU A 87 12.43 23.35 -23.39
CA GLU A 87 11.36 23.22 -22.41
C GLU A 87 10.05 23.71 -23.03
N SER A 88 8.94 22.99 -22.81
CA SER A 88 7.62 23.62 -22.60
C SER A 88 6.60 22.65 -21.98
N CYS A 89 6.34 22.88 -20.69
CA CYS A 89 5.04 23.09 -20.05
C CYS A 89 3.74 22.45 -20.59
N LEU A 90 3.07 21.74 -19.65
CA LEU A 90 1.63 21.78 -19.31
C LEU A 90 0.60 21.17 -20.28
N ALA A 91 -0.11 20.13 -19.83
CA ALA A 91 -1.51 20.22 -19.42
C ALA A 91 -2.12 18.86 -19.04
N SER A 92 -2.64 18.82 -17.81
CA SER A 92 -3.54 17.82 -17.23
C SER A 92 -4.90 17.75 -17.93
N SER A 93 -5.50 16.55 -18.00
CA SER A 93 -6.93 16.39 -18.30
C SER A 93 -7.61 15.51 -17.24
N LEU A 94 -8.26 16.18 -16.28
CA LEU A 94 -9.37 15.66 -15.47
C LEU A 94 -10.67 16.26 -16.04
N PRO A 95 -11.82 15.56 -16.01
CA PRO A 95 -13.11 16.19 -16.24
C PRO A 95 -13.78 16.64 -14.93
N ASP A 96 -14.29 17.88 -14.97
CA ASP A 96 -14.97 18.61 -13.90
C ASP A 96 -16.38 18.11 -13.53
N ALA A 97 -16.77 18.44 -12.30
CA ALA A 97 -18.10 18.35 -11.73
C ALA A 97 -18.82 19.71 -11.70
N CYS A 98 -20.16 19.66 -11.69
CA CYS A 98 -21.18 20.68 -11.33
C CYS A 98 -21.87 21.50 -12.46
N GLY A 99 -23.22 21.42 -12.52
CA GLY A 99 -24.17 22.18 -13.38
C GLY A 99 -24.55 23.57 -12.83
N PRO A 100 -25.76 24.16 -13.06
CA PRO A 100 -27.00 23.70 -13.75
C PRO A 100 -27.54 24.67 -14.85
N GLY A 101 -28.58 24.26 -15.61
CA GLY A 101 -29.52 25.23 -16.24
C GLY A 101 -30.05 24.94 -17.65
N THR A 102 -31.38 24.74 -17.72
CA THR A 102 -32.34 25.07 -18.81
C THR A 102 -32.34 24.33 -20.15
N ASN A 103 -33.44 23.58 -20.35
CA ASN A 103 -34.04 22.99 -21.57
C ASN A 103 -34.22 24.00 -22.75
N PRO A 104 -34.48 23.58 -24.03
CA PRO A 104 -35.51 22.60 -24.41
C PRO A 104 -35.22 21.62 -25.59
N LEU A 105 -36.13 20.62 -25.65
CA LEU A 105 -36.47 19.61 -26.67
C LEU A 105 -36.40 20.03 -28.17
N PRO A 106 -36.34 19.06 -29.12
CA PRO A 106 -37.55 18.43 -29.72
C PRO A 106 -37.47 16.89 -29.96
N THR A 107 -38.52 16.13 -29.60
CA THR A 107 -39.50 15.36 -30.44
C THR A 107 -38.89 14.19 -31.24
N SER A 108 -39.43 12.96 -31.33
CA SER A 108 -40.82 12.48 -31.35
C SER A 108 -40.88 10.92 -31.34
N SER A 109 -41.92 10.36 -30.69
CA SER A 109 -42.76 9.17 -31.02
C SER A 109 -42.10 7.82 -31.42
N SER A 110 -42.52 6.66 -30.92
CA SER A 110 -43.92 6.18 -30.88
C SER A 110 -44.14 4.98 -29.93
N ASP A 111 -45.23 5.10 -29.16
CA ASP A 111 -46.24 4.14 -28.68
C ASP A 111 -46.10 2.63 -28.98
N ALA A 112 -46.32 1.77 -27.98
CA ALA A 112 -47.68 1.31 -27.60
C ALA A 112 -47.63 0.12 -26.61
N VAL A 113 -48.34 0.28 -25.49
CA VAL A 113 -48.88 -0.80 -24.62
C VAL A 113 -50.28 -1.16 -25.15
N PRO A 114 -50.90 -2.30 -24.79
CA PRO A 114 -51.80 -2.35 -23.60
C PRO A 114 -51.62 -3.63 -22.75
N ALA A 115 -51.69 -3.56 -21.40
CA ALA A 115 -52.90 -3.58 -20.54
C ALA A 115 -53.64 -4.94 -20.58
N SER A 116 -54.18 -5.54 -19.51
CA SER A 116 -54.39 -5.21 -18.09
C SER A 116 -55.12 -6.38 -17.41
N SER A 117 -55.06 -6.48 -16.09
CA SER A 117 -56.19 -6.65 -15.14
C SER A 117 -55.77 -7.43 -13.89
N ALA A 118 -56.36 -7.32 -12.69
CA ALA A 118 -57.03 -6.28 -11.90
C ALA A 118 -57.61 -6.99 -10.65
N GLY A 119 -57.76 -6.28 -9.52
CA GLY A 119 -58.59 -6.64 -8.36
C GLY A 119 -57.81 -6.70 -7.03
N ALA A 120 -57.74 -5.65 -6.19
CA ALA A 120 -58.75 -5.05 -5.27
C ALA A 120 -58.97 -5.92 -4.00
N GLN A 121 -59.07 -5.45 -2.73
CA GLN A 121 -59.64 -4.25 -2.07
C GLN A 121 -58.98 -4.03 -0.67
N SER A 122 -58.78 -2.77 -0.20
CA SER A 122 -59.46 -2.02 0.89
C SER A 122 -59.28 -2.56 2.34
N ALA A 123 -59.16 -1.81 3.46
CA ALA A 123 -59.68 -0.49 3.84
C ALA A 123 -59.02 0.09 5.13
N THR A 124 -58.97 1.44 5.22
CA THR A 124 -59.28 2.37 6.35
C THR A 124 -58.79 2.17 7.80
N SER A 125 -58.20 3.21 8.40
CA SER A 125 -58.88 4.08 9.41
C SER A 125 -57.98 5.23 9.93
N SER A 126 -58.62 6.34 10.31
CA SER A 126 -58.08 7.66 10.69
C SER A 126 -58.24 7.94 12.20
N ALA A 127 -57.47 8.92 12.71
CA ALA A 127 -57.79 9.97 13.72
C ALA A 127 -56.51 10.32 14.52
N ASP A 128 -55.88 11.50 14.48
CA ASP A 128 -56.26 12.89 14.77
C ASP A 128 -56.11 13.30 16.27
N VAL A 129 -55.67 14.55 16.49
CA VAL A 129 -55.84 15.43 17.67
C VAL A 129 -54.69 15.65 18.72
N GLN A 130 -54.17 16.90 18.68
CA GLN A 130 -53.78 17.88 19.75
C GLN A 130 -52.41 17.94 20.47
N LYS A 131 -51.81 19.14 20.34
CA LYS A 131 -50.94 19.91 21.27
C LYS A 131 -51.85 20.80 22.18
N PRO A 132 -51.45 21.24 23.40
CA PRO A 132 -50.78 22.56 23.60
C PRO A 132 -49.78 22.61 24.80
N ALA A 133 -48.74 23.49 24.79
CA ALA A 133 -48.48 24.65 25.70
C ALA A 133 -48.03 24.28 27.16
N SER A 134 -47.20 24.98 27.95
CA SER A 134 -46.39 26.23 27.93
C SER A 134 -45.66 26.38 29.30
N SER A 135 -44.81 27.43 29.44
CA SER A 135 -44.26 28.11 30.65
C SER A 135 -42.84 27.69 31.11
N SER A 136 -41.79 28.51 31.28
CA SER A 136 -41.49 29.95 31.53
C SER A 136 -41.27 30.38 32.99
N SER A 137 -40.03 30.80 33.32
CA SER A 137 -39.61 31.85 34.30
C SER A 137 -38.07 31.88 34.31
N VAL A 138 -37.29 32.88 33.85
CA VAL A 138 -37.12 34.32 34.15
C VAL A 138 -36.54 34.65 35.54
N ALA A 139 -35.27 35.07 35.53
CA ALA A 139 -34.54 36.08 36.34
C ALA A 139 -34.50 35.94 37.90
N GLU A 140 -33.52 36.43 38.67
CA GLU A 140 -32.77 37.69 38.64
C GLU A 140 -31.41 37.63 39.39
N LYS A 141 -30.59 38.67 39.13
CA LYS A 141 -29.35 39.13 39.81
C LYS A 141 -29.69 40.28 40.78
N PRO A 142 -28.92 40.58 41.85
CA PRO A 142 -28.09 41.83 41.91
C PRO A 142 -26.70 41.58 42.58
N ALA A 143 -25.57 42.20 42.18
CA ALA A 143 -25.03 43.56 42.51
C ALA A 143 -24.80 43.78 44.02
N SER A 144 -23.75 44.43 44.56
CA SER A 144 -22.48 45.05 44.14
C SER A 144 -21.72 45.41 45.45
N SER A 145 -20.40 45.66 45.41
CA SER A 145 -19.78 46.72 46.25
C SER A 145 -18.38 47.09 45.77
N SER A 146 -18.18 48.38 45.57
CA SER A 146 -17.00 49.11 45.10
C SER A 146 -16.02 49.47 46.22
N SER A 147 -14.74 49.69 45.89
CA SER A 147 -13.86 50.69 46.52
C SER A 147 -12.66 50.99 45.61
N GLU A 148 -12.49 52.27 45.27
CA GLU A 148 -11.38 52.81 44.48
C GLU A 148 -10.13 53.04 45.33
N LYS A 149 -8.93 52.93 44.74
CA LYS A 149 -7.80 53.87 44.92
C LYS A 149 -6.73 53.69 43.84
N LYS A 150 -6.23 54.83 43.35
CA LYS A 150 -5.22 55.05 42.30
C LYS A 150 -3.82 55.17 42.91
N VAL A 151 -2.81 54.48 42.36
CA VAL A 151 -1.37 54.86 42.38
C VAL A 151 -0.64 54.25 41.15
N GLU A 152 0.33 55.01 40.62
CA GLU A 152 1.15 54.81 39.42
C GLU A 152 2.17 53.65 39.46
N SER A 153 2.58 53.24 38.25
CA SER A 153 3.95 52.86 37.82
C SER A 153 4.74 51.82 38.63
N SER A 154 4.99 50.64 38.05
CA SER A 154 6.34 50.05 37.94
C SER A 154 6.32 48.66 37.27
N SER A 155 7.27 48.48 36.36
CA SER A 155 7.71 47.29 35.64
C SER A 155 7.72 45.97 36.40
N SER A 156 7.26 44.88 35.76
CA SER A 156 8.02 43.65 35.47
C SER A 156 7.11 42.53 34.97
N GLU A 157 7.26 42.15 33.69
CA GLU A 157 6.61 40.98 33.11
C GLU A 157 7.19 39.70 33.72
N LYS A 158 6.46 39.08 34.64
CA LYS A 158 6.66 37.67 34.98
C LYS A 158 5.94 36.82 33.93
N LYS A 159 6.73 36.19 33.07
CA LYS A 159 6.32 35.08 32.21
C LYS A 159 5.73 33.97 33.09
N VAL A 160 4.40 33.85 33.10
CA VAL A 160 3.71 32.70 33.68
C VAL A 160 3.89 31.56 32.69
N GLU A 161 4.86 30.69 32.95
CA GLU A 161 4.92 29.37 32.31
C GLU A 161 3.72 28.56 32.81
N SER A 162 2.68 28.53 31.97
CA SER A 162 1.61 27.56 32.06
C SER A 162 2.15 26.19 31.66
N SER A 163 2.78 25.49 32.62
CA SER A 163 3.12 24.07 32.50
C SER A 163 1.87 23.21 32.73
N SER A 164 0.92 23.25 31.78
CA SER A 164 -0.02 22.15 31.63
C SER A 164 0.68 21.07 30.81
N SER A 165 1.46 20.23 31.48
CA SER A 165 1.97 18.98 30.92
C SER A 165 0.78 18.05 30.67
N ALA A 166 0.06 18.31 29.57
CA ALA A 166 -0.89 17.37 29.02
C ALA A 166 -0.13 16.08 28.70
N GLU A 167 -0.64 14.95 29.22
CA GLU A 167 -0.12 13.61 28.90
C GLU A 167 -0.01 13.48 27.38
N ALA A 168 1.17 13.13 26.87
CA ALA A 168 1.37 12.98 25.43
C ALA A 168 0.33 11.98 24.90
N PRO A 169 -0.34 12.27 23.77
CA PRO A 169 -1.40 11.39 23.30
C PRO A 169 -0.84 9.98 23.03
N LYS A 170 -1.52 8.95 23.53
CA LYS A 170 -1.12 7.56 23.33
C LYS A 170 -1.37 7.15 21.87
N GLY A 171 -0.41 6.43 21.29
CA GLY A 171 -0.48 5.93 19.91
C GLY A 171 0.09 6.90 18.86
N ILE A 172 0.00 6.49 17.60
CA ILE A 172 0.46 7.29 16.46
C ILE A 172 -0.55 8.38 16.10
N PHE A 173 -0.07 9.41 15.40
CA PHE A 173 -0.92 10.42 14.78
C PHE A 173 -1.71 9.80 13.62
N LEU A 174 -3.01 10.07 13.58
CA LEU A 174 -3.90 9.81 12.45
C LEU A 174 -4.77 11.02 12.16
N ALA A 175 -5.16 11.18 10.90
CA ALA A 175 -6.17 12.16 10.53
C ALA A 175 -7.51 11.86 11.24
N SER A 176 -8.24 12.90 11.65
CA SER A 176 -9.50 12.78 12.40
C SER A 176 -10.68 12.29 11.56
N GLY A 177 -10.65 12.54 10.25
CA GLY A 177 -11.69 12.07 9.35
C GLY A 177 -11.66 10.55 9.20
N LYS A 178 -12.85 9.96 9.15
CA LYS A 178 -13.06 8.51 9.20
C LYS A 178 -13.39 7.89 7.84
N GLU A 179 -13.55 8.70 6.79
CA GLU A 179 -13.93 8.25 5.44
C GLU A 179 -12.69 7.73 4.68
N GLU A 180 -12.48 6.41 4.63
CA GLU A 180 -11.28 5.78 4.05
C GLU A 180 -11.26 5.86 2.52
N GLU A 181 -12.41 6.12 1.90
CA GLU A 181 -12.55 6.37 0.48
C GLU A 181 -12.13 7.80 0.06
N LYS A 182 -11.77 8.67 1.01
CA LYS A 182 -11.33 10.05 0.74
C LYS A 182 -9.97 10.36 1.34
N ASP A 183 -9.26 11.30 0.72
CA ASP A 183 -8.04 11.85 1.31
C ASP A 183 -8.37 12.79 2.46
N GLN A 184 -7.68 12.61 3.59
CA GLN A 184 -7.99 13.36 4.83
C GLN A 184 -7.04 14.53 5.07
N MET A 185 -5.86 14.51 4.45
CA MET A 185 -4.82 15.53 4.61
C MET A 185 -4.08 15.75 3.29
N GLN A 186 -3.52 16.94 3.10
CA GLN A 186 -2.54 17.15 2.03
C GLN A 186 -1.25 16.39 2.33
N VAL A 187 -0.61 15.87 1.28
CA VAL A 187 0.59 15.05 1.40
C VAL A 187 1.75 15.62 0.58
N GLU A 188 2.96 15.44 1.08
CA GLU A 188 4.17 15.45 0.28
C GLU A 188 4.27 14.13 -0.49
N TYR A 189 4.73 14.18 -1.74
CA TYR A 189 4.90 13.01 -2.59
C TYR A 189 6.19 13.16 -3.39
N LYS A 190 7.23 12.45 -2.96
CA LYS A 190 8.59 12.58 -3.46
C LYS A 190 8.98 11.30 -4.20
N THR A 191 9.24 11.43 -5.49
CA THR A 191 9.76 10.34 -6.32
C THR A 191 11.29 10.29 -6.28
N ARG A 192 11.86 9.20 -6.80
CA ARG A 192 13.32 8.98 -6.88
C ARG A 192 14.02 9.09 -5.53
N THR A 193 13.46 8.41 -4.53
CA THR A 193 13.92 8.44 -3.14
C THR A 193 14.07 7.01 -2.59
N GLY A 194 14.20 6.85 -1.28
CA GLY A 194 14.45 5.55 -0.65
C GLY A 194 15.92 5.14 -0.70
N TRP A 195 16.17 3.91 -0.27
CA TRP A 195 17.52 3.39 -0.07
C TRP A 195 18.34 3.22 -1.36
N ASP A 196 17.65 3.04 -2.50
CA ASP A 196 18.22 2.83 -3.83
C ASP A 196 17.91 3.98 -4.81
N GLY A 197 17.24 5.04 -4.34
CA GLY A 197 16.83 6.19 -5.16
C GLY A 197 15.73 5.89 -6.18
N GLY A 198 15.09 4.71 -6.14
CA GLY A 198 14.03 4.32 -7.08
C GLY A 198 12.61 4.30 -6.49
N GLY A 199 12.48 4.51 -5.18
CA GLY A 199 11.21 4.48 -4.47
C GLY A 199 10.45 5.80 -4.49
N ILE A 200 9.31 5.80 -3.80
CA ILE A 200 8.46 6.98 -3.59
C ILE A 200 8.18 7.15 -2.09
N LEU A 201 8.51 8.31 -1.53
CA LEU A 201 8.20 8.67 -0.15
C LEU A 201 7.00 9.61 -0.15
N SER A 202 5.94 9.26 0.58
CA SER A 202 4.79 10.14 0.81
C SER A 202 4.43 10.22 2.28
N TYR A 203 4.08 11.43 2.74
CA TYR A 203 3.74 11.69 4.15
C TYR A 203 2.88 12.95 4.28
N PRO A 204 2.14 13.14 5.39
CA PRO A 204 1.38 14.36 5.63
C PRO A 204 2.24 15.61 5.47
N LYS A 205 1.77 16.58 4.69
CA LYS A 205 2.50 17.84 4.47
C LYS A 205 2.77 18.59 5.79
N GLN A 206 1.84 18.45 6.74
CA GLN A 206 2.01 18.88 8.12
C GLN A 206 2.17 17.65 9.01
N LEU A 207 3.43 17.33 9.37
CA LEU A 207 3.74 16.29 10.34
C LEU A 207 3.42 16.76 11.75
N SER A 208 2.93 15.85 12.58
CA SER A 208 2.60 16.14 13.97
C SER A 208 3.86 16.54 14.76
N SER A 209 3.68 17.48 15.70
CA SER A 209 4.70 17.88 16.66
C SER A 209 4.57 17.16 18.00
N THR A 210 3.44 16.50 18.26
CA THR A 210 3.11 15.91 19.56
C THR A 210 3.01 14.38 19.53
N GLN A 211 2.79 13.80 18.36
CA GLN A 211 2.69 12.36 18.15
C GLN A 211 3.58 11.93 16.98
N LYS A 212 4.05 10.69 17.03
CA LYS A 212 4.78 10.07 15.92
C LYS A 212 3.83 9.52 14.88
N HIS A 213 4.30 9.32 13.67
CA HIS A 213 3.57 8.68 12.59
C HIS A 213 3.98 7.20 12.48
N GLY A 214 2.99 6.34 12.24
CA GLY A 214 3.24 4.95 11.84
C GLY A 214 3.79 4.88 10.42
N VAL A 215 4.49 3.80 10.11
CA VAL A 215 5.12 3.57 8.79
C VAL A 215 4.35 2.52 8.02
N VAL A 216 4.16 2.75 6.72
CA VAL A 216 3.67 1.74 5.79
C VAL A 216 4.66 1.56 4.64
N VAL A 217 5.10 0.32 4.39
CA VAL A 217 5.82 -0.02 3.16
C VAL A 217 4.82 -0.44 2.10
N TRP A 218 4.93 0.11 0.89
CA TRP A 218 4.11 -0.29 -0.26
C TRP A 218 4.95 -1.01 -1.33
N GLY A 219 4.63 -2.27 -1.63
CA GLY A 219 5.24 -3.03 -2.72
C GLY A 219 4.45 -2.93 -4.03
N PRO A 220 5.05 -2.50 -5.16
CA PRO A 220 4.40 -2.63 -6.45
C PRO A 220 4.33 -4.09 -6.93
N GLY A 221 3.40 -4.37 -7.85
CA GLY A 221 3.35 -5.63 -8.59
C GLY A 221 4.55 -5.82 -9.54
N GLY A 222 4.81 -7.07 -9.94
CA GLY A 222 5.95 -7.43 -10.78
C GLY A 222 5.97 -6.63 -12.09
N GLY A 223 7.12 -6.04 -12.41
CA GLY A 223 7.31 -5.22 -13.62
C GLY A 223 6.54 -3.89 -13.65
N THR A 224 5.86 -3.53 -12.55
CA THR A 224 5.12 -2.26 -12.45
C THR A 224 5.92 -1.25 -11.65
N GLU A 225 6.04 -0.02 -12.16
CA GLU A 225 6.67 1.07 -11.40
C GLU A 225 5.80 1.49 -10.19
N PRO A 226 6.40 1.96 -9.09
CA PRO A 226 5.65 2.42 -7.91
C PRO A 226 4.67 3.56 -8.22
N GLY A 227 4.96 4.37 -9.25
CA GLY A 227 4.09 5.48 -9.66
C GLY A 227 2.68 5.05 -10.09
N ALA A 228 2.50 3.81 -10.56
CA ALA A 228 1.18 3.28 -10.92
C ALA A 228 0.22 3.18 -9.71
N TYR A 229 0.76 3.24 -8.49
CA TYR A 229 0.01 3.14 -7.23
C TYR A 229 -0.10 4.49 -6.50
N GLU A 230 0.11 5.61 -7.20
CA GLU A 230 0.09 6.95 -6.63
C GLU A 230 -1.14 7.20 -5.75
N GLY A 231 -2.33 6.81 -6.22
CA GLY A 231 -3.58 6.95 -5.47
C GLY A 231 -3.53 6.27 -4.09
N MET A 232 -3.12 5.01 -4.03
CA MET A 232 -2.99 4.26 -2.78
C MET A 232 -1.92 4.84 -1.85
N ILE A 233 -0.75 5.17 -2.40
CA ILE A 233 0.38 5.74 -1.65
C ILE A 233 -0.05 7.06 -0.99
N ARG A 234 -0.68 7.95 -1.76
CA ARG A 234 -1.21 9.22 -1.26
C ARG A 234 -2.33 9.03 -0.27
N ARG A 235 -3.23 8.06 -0.50
CA ARG A 235 -4.34 7.78 0.42
C ARG A 235 -3.83 7.35 1.78
N LEU A 236 -2.92 6.39 1.84
CA LEU A 236 -2.33 5.97 3.12
C LEU A 236 -1.64 7.16 3.81
N ALA A 237 -0.86 7.95 3.08
CA ALA A 237 -0.20 9.12 3.65
C ALA A 237 -1.19 10.17 4.15
N SER A 238 -2.30 10.40 3.44
CA SER A 238 -3.32 11.40 3.80
C SER A 238 -4.07 11.03 5.07
N HIS A 239 -4.10 9.76 5.46
CA HIS A 239 -4.66 9.30 6.74
C HIS A 239 -3.70 9.42 7.93
N GLY A 240 -2.46 9.87 7.72
CA GLY A 240 -1.50 10.12 8.78
C GLY A 240 -0.29 9.18 8.79
N PHE A 241 -0.15 8.27 7.83
CA PHE A 241 1.02 7.37 7.75
C PHE A 241 2.20 8.03 7.02
N VAL A 242 3.42 7.57 7.31
CA VAL A 242 4.57 7.79 6.43
C VAL A 242 4.75 6.56 5.56
N VAL A 243 4.62 6.74 4.25
CA VAL A 243 4.58 5.65 3.27
C VAL A 243 5.85 5.66 2.44
N ILE A 244 6.54 4.52 2.38
CA ILE A 244 7.64 4.30 1.42
C ILE A 244 7.23 3.22 0.42
N ALA A 245 7.00 3.61 -0.83
CA ALA A 245 6.79 2.67 -1.92
C ALA A 245 8.13 2.22 -2.49
N LEU A 246 8.29 0.90 -2.63
CA LEU A 246 9.49 0.27 -3.14
C LEU A 246 9.61 0.49 -4.65
N LYS A 247 10.84 0.56 -5.17
CA LYS A 247 11.09 0.57 -6.61
C LYS A 247 10.54 -0.69 -7.28
N GLU A 248 10.75 -1.84 -6.65
CA GLU A 248 10.33 -3.16 -7.08
C GLU A 248 10.11 -4.06 -5.86
N SER A 249 9.40 -5.16 -6.07
CA SER A 249 9.10 -6.15 -5.03
C SER A 249 9.61 -7.52 -5.51
N PRO A 250 10.66 -8.09 -4.91
CA PRO A 250 11.11 -9.45 -5.23
C PRO A 250 10.24 -10.55 -4.61
N GLY A 251 9.47 -10.22 -3.56
CA GLY A 251 8.60 -11.18 -2.87
C GLY A 251 9.29 -11.91 -1.73
N ASP A 252 10.41 -11.39 -1.22
CA ASP A 252 11.25 -12.05 -0.21
C ASP A 252 11.58 -11.18 1.02
N ALA A 253 11.03 -9.97 1.08
CA ALA A 253 11.24 -8.90 2.07
C ALA A 253 12.56 -8.14 1.95
N SER A 254 13.42 -8.50 0.99
CA SER A 254 14.75 -7.89 0.88
C SER A 254 14.70 -6.39 0.60
N GLN A 255 13.65 -5.91 -0.08
CA GLN A 255 13.47 -4.50 -0.39
C GLN A 255 12.73 -3.76 0.72
N ALA A 256 11.71 -4.38 1.30
CA ALA A 256 10.98 -3.82 2.43
C ALA A 256 11.91 -3.55 3.62
N ILE A 257 12.77 -4.50 3.99
CA ILE A 257 13.70 -4.35 5.13
C ILE A 257 14.69 -3.21 4.89
N LYS A 258 15.27 -3.11 3.67
CA LYS A 258 16.18 -2.01 3.32
C LYS A 258 15.49 -0.64 3.35
N ALA A 259 14.23 -0.57 2.90
CA ALA A 259 13.45 0.66 2.97
C ALA A 259 13.17 1.08 4.42
N LEU A 260 12.86 0.13 5.31
CA LEU A 260 12.69 0.40 6.74
C LEU A 260 13.99 0.87 7.42
N ASP A 261 15.13 0.27 7.07
CA ASP A 261 16.43 0.71 7.58
C ASP A 261 16.80 2.12 7.09
N TRP A 262 16.42 2.45 5.87
CA TRP A 262 16.58 3.81 5.35
C TRP A 262 15.67 4.81 6.08
N LEU A 263 14.41 4.48 6.32
CA LEU A 263 13.50 5.34 7.10
C LEU A 263 13.97 5.54 8.54
N ASP A 264 14.53 4.50 9.19
CA ASP A 264 15.12 4.64 10.52
C ASP A 264 16.31 5.61 10.52
N LYS A 265 17.14 5.61 9.47
CA LYS A 265 18.19 6.62 9.28
C LYS A 265 17.60 8.02 9.09
N GLN A 266 16.57 8.17 8.26
CA GLN A 266 15.87 9.46 8.08
C GLN A 266 15.27 9.97 9.41
N ASN A 267 14.73 9.07 10.23
CA ASN A 267 14.18 9.41 11.53
C ASN A 267 15.25 9.89 12.53
N LYS A 268 16.53 9.58 12.31
CA LYS A 268 17.67 9.93 13.17
C LYS A 268 18.51 11.10 12.64
N ASP A 269 18.32 11.49 11.38
CA ASP A 269 19.05 12.60 10.75
C ASP A 269 18.35 13.94 11.02
N GLN A 270 19.03 14.85 11.72
CA GLN A 270 18.52 16.18 12.05
C GLN A 270 18.20 17.06 10.83
N ASN A 271 18.77 16.74 9.66
CA ASN A 271 18.50 17.44 8.41
C ASN A 271 17.29 16.86 7.67
N SER A 272 16.79 15.69 8.10
CA SER A 272 15.63 15.08 7.48
C SER A 272 14.34 15.75 7.96
N PRO A 273 13.36 15.99 7.08
CA PRO A 273 12.01 16.41 7.51
C PRO A 273 11.33 15.37 8.42
N LEU A 274 11.83 14.13 8.43
CA LEU A 274 11.31 13.03 9.25
C LEU A 274 12.03 12.89 10.60
N PHE A 275 12.95 13.79 10.95
CA PHE A 275 13.72 13.71 12.20
C PHE A 275 12.81 13.60 13.43
N GLY A 276 12.90 12.48 14.14
CA GLY A 276 12.11 12.18 15.33
C GLY A 276 10.60 12.02 15.10
N LYS A 277 10.14 11.95 13.83
CA LYS A 277 8.72 11.92 13.47
C LYS A 277 8.14 10.52 13.36
N LEU A 278 8.96 9.48 13.21
CA LEU A 278 8.49 8.13 12.95
C LEU A 278 8.50 7.27 14.22
N ASP A 279 7.45 6.46 14.36
CA ASP A 279 7.46 5.31 15.26
C ASP A 279 7.84 4.04 14.48
N MET A 280 9.13 3.70 14.53
CA MET A 280 9.68 2.52 13.84
C MET A 280 9.28 1.18 14.46
N ASN A 281 8.48 1.18 15.54
CA ASN A 281 7.87 -0.03 16.10
C ASN A 281 6.40 -0.21 15.67
N THR A 282 5.83 0.77 14.96
CA THR A 282 4.46 0.75 14.45
C THR A 282 4.52 0.74 12.92
N VAL A 283 4.80 -0.44 12.36
CA VAL A 283 5.02 -0.63 10.92
C VAL A 283 4.03 -1.64 10.34
N GLY A 284 3.45 -1.33 9.18
CA GLY A 284 2.72 -2.28 8.35
C GLY A 284 3.32 -2.39 6.96
N CYS A 285 3.07 -3.50 6.29
CA CYS A 285 3.44 -3.69 4.88
C CYS A 285 2.20 -4.01 4.05
N SER A 286 2.11 -3.46 2.85
CA SER A 286 1.06 -3.78 1.90
C SER A 286 1.60 -3.72 0.48
N GLY A 287 0.93 -4.37 -0.46
CA GLY A 287 1.33 -4.25 -1.85
C GLY A 287 0.47 -5.07 -2.80
N HIS A 288 0.66 -4.81 -4.08
CA HIS A 288 -0.03 -5.49 -5.16
C HIS A 288 0.73 -6.73 -5.62
N SER A 289 0.07 -7.89 -5.74
CA SER A 289 0.64 -9.07 -6.41
C SER A 289 1.99 -9.46 -5.77
N MET A 290 3.11 -9.37 -6.49
CA MET A 290 4.47 -9.57 -5.95
C MET A 290 4.79 -8.69 -4.72
N GLY A 291 4.26 -7.46 -4.67
CA GLY A 291 4.36 -6.59 -3.50
C GLY A 291 3.56 -7.07 -2.28
N GLY A 292 2.49 -7.84 -2.51
CA GLY A 292 1.80 -8.55 -1.43
C GLY A 292 2.70 -9.63 -0.82
N LEU A 293 3.41 -10.39 -1.63
CA LEU A 293 4.37 -11.40 -1.16
C LEU A 293 5.55 -10.77 -0.43
N GLU A 294 6.06 -9.64 -0.93
CA GLU A 294 7.08 -8.85 -0.23
C GLU A 294 6.59 -8.43 1.16
N SER A 295 5.32 -8.05 1.27
CA SER A 295 4.68 -7.65 2.52
C SER A 295 4.48 -8.81 3.49
N GLU A 296 4.07 -9.97 2.99
CA GLU A 296 3.95 -11.20 3.75
C GLU A 296 5.30 -11.62 4.33
N GLN A 297 6.33 -11.67 3.49
CA GLN A 297 7.66 -12.03 3.95
C GLN A 297 8.21 -10.98 4.93
N ALA A 298 7.85 -9.70 4.78
CA ALA A 298 8.28 -8.66 5.71
C ALA A 298 7.66 -8.85 7.10
N VAL A 299 6.37 -9.19 7.20
CA VAL A 299 5.73 -9.47 8.51
C VAL A 299 6.26 -10.76 9.17
N ILE A 300 6.77 -11.70 8.37
CA ILE A 300 7.42 -12.93 8.87
C ILE A 300 8.85 -12.65 9.37
N LYS A 301 9.62 -11.85 8.65
CA LYS A 301 11.09 -11.75 8.83
C LYS A 301 11.54 -10.52 9.62
N ASP A 302 10.74 -9.47 9.70
CA ASP A 302 11.11 -8.23 10.38
C ASP A 302 10.17 -7.93 11.56
N LYS A 303 10.74 -7.97 12.78
CA LYS A 303 10.00 -7.75 14.03
C LYS A 303 9.33 -6.38 14.15
N ARG A 304 9.74 -5.38 13.35
CA ARG A 304 9.12 -4.05 13.31
C ARG A 304 7.73 -4.11 12.70
N VAL A 305 7.51 -5.02 11.75
CA VAL A 305 6.25 -5.14 11.00
C VAL A 305 5.22 -5.86 11.87
N LEU A 306 4.11 -5.18 12.15
CA LEU A 306 3.02 -5.68 12.99
C LEU A 306 1.92 -6.36 12.18
N THR A 307 1.76 -5.94 10.92
CA THR A 307 0.69 -6.41 10.06
C THR A 307 1.04 -6.37 8.58
N ALA A 308 0.44 -7.25 7.79
CA ALA A 308 0.50 -7.23 6.33
C ALA A 308 -0.90 -7.21 5.69
N PHE A 309 -1.06 -6.46 4.60
CA PHE A 309 -2.27 -6.46 3.77
C PHE A 309 -1.92 -6.75 2.31
N LEU A 310 -2.28 -7.93 1.84
CA LEU A 310 -1.92 -8.44 0.52
C LEU A 310 -3.02 -8.07 -0.47
N ASN A 311 -2.75 -7.14 -1.39
CA ASN A 311 -3.71 -6.76 -2.43
C ASN A 311 -3.48 -7.61 -3.69
N ASN A 312 -4.49 -8.39 -4.07
CA ASN A 312 -4.49 -9.29 -5.21
C ASN A 312 -3.24 -10.17 -5.25
N SER A 313 -2.96 -10.83 -4.13
CA SER A 313 -1.77 -11.65 -3.95
C SER A 313 -2.11 -12.93 -3.17
N GLY A 314 -1.11 -13.77 -2.97
CA GLY A 314 -1.17 -15.01 -2.20
C GLY A 314 0.07 -15.87 -2.49
N ASP A 315 0.62 -16.49 -1.45
CA ASP A 315 1.79 -17.37 -1.58
C ASP A 315 1.53 -18.50 -2.59
N TRP A 316 2.47 -18.73 -3.50
CA TRP A 316 2.31 -19.74 -4.55
C TRP A 316 2.20 -21.17 -4.00
N ASN A 317 2.75 -21.43 -2.82
CA ASN A 317 2.63 -22.73 -2.15
C ASN A 317 1.46 -22.77 -1.17
N GLY A 318 0.72 -21.67 -1.01
CA GLY A 318 -0.37 -21.53 -0.05
C GLY A 318 0.08 -21.76 1.39
N ALA A 319 1.30 -21.35 1.75
CA ALA A 319 1.88 -21.63 3.05
C ALA A 319 2.65 -20.44 3.64
N GLY A 320 2.52 -19.24 3.08
CA GLY A 320 3.21 -18.06 3.58
C GLY A 320 2.58 -17.58 4.90
N ALA A 321 1.26 -17.42 4.93
CA ALA A 321 0.49 -17.01 6.10
C ALA A 321 0.68 -17.94 7.32
N ASN A 322 1.06 -19.21 7.12
CA ASN A 322 1.30 -20.14 8.22
C ASN A 322 2.54 -19.80 9.06
N LYS A 323 3.46 -18.98 8.51
CA LYS A 323 4.70 -18.55 9.15
C LYS A 323 4.54 -17.22 9.89
N VAL A 324 3.40 -16.55 9.73
CA VAL A 324 3.11 -15.30 10.43
C VAL A 324 2.93 -15.60 11.92
N ALA A 325 3.66 -14.88 12.77
CA ALA A 325 3.62 -15.06 14.21
C ALA A 325 2.24 -14.68 14.79
N THR A 326 1.86 -15.31 15.90
CA THR A 326 0.51 -15.17 16.49
C THR A 326 0.21 -13.80 17.07
N ASP A 327 1.24 -12.99 17.33
CA ASP A 327 1.12 -11.60 17.79
C ASP A 327 1.08 -10.58 16.62
N ARG A 328 1.03 -11.07 15.37
CA ARG A 328 0.92 -10.28 14.14
C ARG A 328 -0.41 -10.56 13.45
N THR A 329 -0.80 -9.71 12.51
CA THR A 329 -2.02 -9.92 11.72
C THR A 329 -1.75 -9.89 10.22
N ILE A 330 -2.58 -10.58 9.45
CA ILE A 330 -2.49 -10.61 7.99
C ILE A 330 -3.87 -10.59 7.35
N ALA A 331 -4.03 -9.81 6.28
CA ALA A 331 -5.22 -9.85 5.44
C ALA A 331 -4.83 -10.09 3.99
N ILE A 332 -5.62 -10.91 3.30
CA ILE A 332 -5.45 -11.22 1.88
C ILE A 332 -6.71 -10.80 1.14
N LEU A 333 -6.58 -9.80 0.28
CA LEU A 333 -7.66 -9.27 -0.55
C LEU A 333 -7.46 -9.73 -1.99
N PHE A 334 -8.52 -10.22 -2.62
CA PHE A 334 -8.50 -10.60 -4.04
C PHE A 334 -9.85 -10.32 -4.73
N GLY A 335 -9.85 -10.29 -6.05
CA GLY A 335 -11.06 -10.15 -6.87
C GLY A 335 -11.67 -11.51 -7.24
N GLU A 336 -12.98 -11.58 -7.41
CA GLU A 336 -13.71 -12.84 -7.73
C GLU A 336 -13.21 -13.59 -8.98
N VAL A 337 -12.63 -12.86 -9.95
CA VAL A 337 -12.00 -13.40 -11.17
C VAL A 337 -10.48 -13.19 -11.22
N GLY A 338 -9.87 -12.72 -10.13
CA GLY A 338 -8.42 -12.51 -10.04
C GLY A 338 -7.63 -13.82 -10.19
N MET A 339 -6.50 -13.76 -10.91
CA MET A 339 -5.64 -14.93 -11.14
C MET A 339 -5.01 -15.49 -9.85
N GLU A 340 -4.85 -14.64 -8.85
CA GLU A 340 -4.31 -14.96 -7.52
C GLU A 340 -5.29 -15.73 -6.63
N LYS A 341 -6.57 -15.81 -7.03
CA LYS A 341 -7.67 -16.25 -6.15
C LYS A 341 -7.38 -17.55 -5.43
N ASP A 342 -6.85 -18.54 -6.14
CA ASP A 342 -6.60 -19.86 -5.58
C ASP A 342 -5.41 -19.83 -4.61
N ASN A 343 -4.39 -19.02 -4.90
CA ASN A 343 -3.27 -18.80 -3.97
C ASN A 343 -3.75 -18.12 -2.69
N ALA A 344 -4.54 -17.04 -2.80
CA ALA A 344 -5.12 -16.34 -1.65
C ALA A 344 -5.96 -17.28 -0.77
N LYS A 345 -6.79 -18.11 -1.40
CA LYS A 345 -7.62 -19.11 -0.70
C LYS A 345 -6.77 -20.19 -0.04
N ASN A 346 -5.77 -20.73 -0.73
CA ASN A 346 -4.93 -21.79 -0.19
C ASN A 346 -4.09 -21.29 0.99
N ASP A 347 -3.53 -20.10 0.88
CA ASP A 347 -2.71 -19.48 1.91
C ASP A 347 -3.52 -19.23 3.20
N TYR A 348 -4.69 -18.60 3.07
CA TYR A 348 -5.59 -18.42 4.20
C TYR A 348 -6.09 -19.77 4.77
N ASN A 349 -6.50 -20.72 3.93
CA ASN A 349 -7.10 -21.99 4.38
C ASN A 349 -6.09 -22.98 4.97
N ASN A 350 -4.78 -22.71 4.85
CA ASN A 350 -3.75 -23.57 5.44
C ASN A 350 -4.00 -23.76 6.95
N ALA A 351 -4.07 -25.02 7.38
CA ALA A 351 -4.38 -25.39 8.78
C ALA A 351 -3.27 -24.96 9.78
N GLY A 352 -2.07 -24.68 9.27
CA GLY A 352 -0.95 -24.14 10.02
C GLY A 352 -1.11 -22.67 10.41
N VAL A 353 -2.00 -21.90 9.77
CA VAL A 353 -2.20 -20.48 10.09
C VAL A 353 -2.75 -20.32 11.50
N LYS A 354 -1.91 -19.78 12.40
CA LYS A 354 -2.27 -19.46 13.79
C LYS A 354 -2.43 -17.97 14.06
N ALA A 355 -1.87 -17.10 13.22
CA ALA A 355 -2.07 -15.67 13.31
C ALA A 355 -3.54 -15.28 13.06
N PRO A 356 -4.04 -14.20 13.68
CA PRO A 356 -5.24 -13.51 13.24
C PRO A 356 -5.16 -13.17 11.74
N ALA A 357 -6.08 -13.74 10.97
CA ALA A 357 -6.05 -13.66 9.51
C ALA A 357 -7.43 -13.35 8.94
N CYS A 358 -7.47 -12.57 7.85
CA CYS A 358 -8.67 -12.31 7.07
C CYS A 358 -8.44 -12.63 5.59
N LEU A 359 -9.46 -13.21 4.95
CA LEU A 359 -9.53 -13.40 3.51
C LEU A 359 -10.73 -12.62 2.98
N ILE A 360 -10.47 -11.66 2.09
CA ILE A 360 -11.38 -10.61 1.64
C ILE A 360 -11.58 -10.76 0.14
N GLU A 361 -12.79 -11.13 -0.29
CA GLU A 361 -13.15 -11.29 -1.70
C GLU A 361 -13.97 -10.07 -2.17
N MET A 362 -13.56 -9.41 -3.24
CA MET A 362 -14.37 -8.40 -3.95
C MET A 362 -15.25 -9.08 -4.98
N THR A 363 -16.58 -8.97 -4.84
CA THR A 363 -17.57 -9.70 -5.67
C THR A 363 -18.58 -8.78 -6.35
N GLY A 364 -19.17 -9.26 -7.45
CA GLY A 364 -20.20 -8.55 -8.20
C GLY A 364 -19.66 -7.31 -8.91
N GLY A 365 -18.40 -7.35 -9.35
CA GLY A 365 -17.75 -6.24 -10.03
C GLY A 365 -18.31 -5.96 -11.44
N PRO A 366 -17.92 -4.83 -12.05
CA PRO A 366 -18.31 -4.53 -13.42
C PRO A 366 -17.76 -5.59 -14.38
N ARG A 367 -18.53 -5.93 -15.43
CA ARG A 367 -18.06 -6.83 -16.49
C ARG A 367 -17.08 -6.12 -17.41
N ASN A 368 -15.83 -6.05 -16.98
CA ASN A 368 -14.67 -5.59 -17.73
C ASN A 368 -14.06 -6.74 -18.56
N SER A 369 -12.86 -6.54 -19.11
CA SER A 369 -12.12 -7.56 -19.86
C SER A 369 -11.81 -8.83 -19.06
N GLU A 370 -11.74 -8.74 -17.74
CA GLU A 370 -11.53 -9.89 -16.84
C GLU A 370 -12.86 -10.57 -16.45
N GLY A 371 -14.00 -9.91 -16.70
CA GLY A 371 -15.33 -10.42 -16.38
C GLY A 371 -15.81 -10.14 -14.95
N GLY A 372 -15.16 -9.23 -14.23
CA GLY A 372 -15.49 -8.86 -12.84
C GLY A 372 -14.34 -8.13 -12.14
N TYR A 373 -14.32 -8.17 -10.81
CA TYR A 373 -13.13 -7.73 -10.07
C TYR A 373 -11.97 -8.71 -10.29
N GLY A 374 -10.94 -8.26 -11.01
CA GLY A 374 -9.76 -9.07 -11.34
C GLY A 374 -8.48 -8.65 -10.63
N HIS A 375 -7.33 -8.91 -11.25
CA HIS A 375 -6.01 -8.91 -10.57
C HIS A 375 -5.61 -7.53 -10.01
N GLY A 376 -6.20 -6.42 -10.47
CA GLY A 376 -5.90 -5.10 -9.93
C GLY A 376 -6.83 -4.60 -8.83
N SER A 377 -8.00 -5.21 -8.70
CA SER A 377 -9.16 -4.62 -8.02
C SER A 377 -8.89 -4.09 -6.60
N GLY A 378 -8.09 -4.79 -5.80
CA GLY A 378 -7.74 -4.38 -4.44
C GLY A 378 -6.91 -3.12 -4.36
N SER A 379 -5.93 -2.98 -5.25
CA SER A 379 -4.99 -1.85 -5.22
C SER A 379 -5.64 -0.53 -5.65
N TRP A 380 -6.69 -0.58 -6.47
CA TRP A 380 -7.38 0.60 -7.01
C TRP A 380 -8.78 0.78 -6.45
N ASP A 381 -9.66 -0.21 -6.58
CA ASP A 381 -11.04 -0.11 -6.09
C ASP A 381 -11.14 -0.46 -4.59
N GLY A 382 -10.26 -1.34 -4.10
CA GLY A 382 -10.26 -1.82 -2.72
C GLY A 382 -9.45 -0.97 -1.73
N MET A 383 -8.98 0.21 -2.13
CA MET A 383 -8.10 1.06 -1.33
C MET A 383 -8.59 1.32 0.09
N ALA A 384 -9.89 1.56 0.25
CA ALA A 384 -10.51 1.86 1.54
C ALA A 384 -10.30 0.73 2.57
N ALA A 385 -10.32 -0.54 2.15
CA ALA A 385 -10.11 -1.68 3.04
C ALA A 385 -8.66 -1.74 3.54
N THR A 386 -7.68 -1.47 2.67
CA THR A 386 -6.26 -1.40 3.06
C THR A 386 -6.03 -0.29 4.09
N VAL A 387 -6.62 0.90 3.86
CA VAL A 387 -6.52 2.04 4.78
C VAL A 387 -7.16 1.71 6.13
N ALA A 388 -8.38 1.17 6.13
CA ALA A 388 -9.08 0.80 7.37
C ALA A 388 -8.29 -0.23 8.17
N TRP A 389 -7.70 -1.23 7.51
CA TRP A 389 -6.85 -2.23 8.15
C TRP A 389 -5.62 -1.62 8.81
N MET A 390 -4.90 -0.74 8.10
CA MET A 390 -3.73 -0.07 8.65
C MET A 390 -4.11 0.83 9.83
N ARG A 391 -5.23 1.56 9.75
CA ARG A 391 -5.72 2.39 10.88
C ARG A 391 -6.12 1.55 12.08
N TRP A 392 -6.71 0.38 11.87
CA TRP A 392 -7.04 -0.54 12.94
C TRP A 392 -5.78 -1.06 13.64
N HIS A 393 -4.88 -1.70 12.90
CA HIS A 393 -3.75 -2.43 13.48
C HIS A 393 -2.58 -1.55 13.90
N LEU A 394 -2.32 -0.45 13.20
CA LEU A 394 -1.23 0.47 13.52
C LEU A 394 -1.72 1.68 14.33
N GLY A 395 -2.90 2.19 13.99
CA GLY A 395 -3.49 3.36 14.63
C GLY A 395 -4.16 3.08 15.98
N GLY A 396 -4.49 1.81 16.25
CA GLY A 396 -5.23 1.43 17.46
C GLY A 396 -6.71 1.79 17.42
N GLU A 397 -7.29 2.02 16.23
CA GLU A 397 -8.73 2.24 16.04
C GLU A 397 -9.51 0.93 16.19
N THR A 398 -9.57 0.41 17.43
CA THR A 398 -10.14 -0.92 17.75
C THR A 398 -11.62 -1.08 17.37
N GLU A 399 -12.36 0.02 17.23
CA GLU A 399 -13.74 -0.02 16.75
C GLU A 399 -13.86 -0.65 15.35
N ARG A 400 -12.79 -0.56 14.54
CA ARG A 400 -12.73 -1.12 13.18
C ARG A 400 -12.70 -2.64 13.15
N LYS A 401 -12.51 -3.31 14.29
CA LYS A 401 -12.65 -4.77 14.36
C LYS A 401 -14.01 -5.21 13.80
N ALA A 402 -15.08 -4.45 14.07
CA ALA A 402 -16.42 -4.74 13.57
C ALA A 402 -16.57 -4.57 12.04
N ASP A 403 -15.64 -3.86 11.38
CA ASP A 403 -15.67 -3.73 9.92
C ASP A 403 -15.20 -5.00 9.20
N PHE A 404 -14.38 -5.83 9.85
CA PHE A 404 -13.75 -7.03 9.26
C PHE A 404 -14.15 -8.34 9.93
N VAL A 405 -14.41 -8.34 11.24
CA VAL A 405 -14.61 -9.54 12.04
C VAL A 405 -16.02 -9.59 12.60
N GLY A 406 -16.71 -10.70 12.36
CA GLY A 406 -18.09 -10.93 12.78
C GLY A 406 -18.89 -11.59 11.67
N SER A 407 -20.22 -11.53 11.79
CA SER A 407 -21.13 -12.06 10.76
C SER A 407 -21.55 -11.02 9.72
N SER A 408 -21.36 -9.73 10.00
CA SER A 408 -21.71 -8.61 9.11
C SER A 408 -20.87 -7.39 9.50
N GLY A 409 -20.57 -6.52 8.52
CA GLY A 409 -19.67 -5.38 8.71
C GLY A 409 -19.31 -4.70 7.39
N LYS A 410 -18.75 -3.50 7.48
CA LYS A 410 -18.45 -2.64 6.31
C LYS A 410 -17.65 -3.38 5.24
N TYR A 411 -16.63 -4.12 5.64
CA TYR A 411 -15.78 -4.93 4.76
C TYR A 411 -16.09 -6.43 4.85
N ILE A 412 -17.24 -6.85 5.40
CA ILE A 412 -17.65 -8.26 5.47
C ILE A 412 -18.61 -8.61 4.36
N ASP A 413 -19.74 -7.93 4.33
CA ASP A 413 -20.87 -8.14 3.41
C ASP A 413 -21.41 -6.83 2.83
N GLY A 414 -20.85 -5.69 3.26
CA GLY A 414 -21.20 -4.36 2.80
C GLY A 414 -20.87 -4.12 1.32
N SER A 415 -21.50 -3.09 0.75
CA SER A 415 -21.19 -2.63 -0.61
C SER A 415 -19.82 -1.97 -0.69
N ILE A 416 -19.16 -2.09 -1.84
CA ILE A 416 -17.93 -1.35 -2.11
C ILE A 416 -18.31 0.10 -2.41
N ILE A 417 -18.01 1.00 -1.49
CA ILE A 417 -18.49 2.40 -1.53
C ILE A 417 -18.07 3.07 -2.85
N GLY A 418 -19.05 3.67 -3.53
CA GLY A 418 -18.84 4.37 -4.80
C GLY A 418 -18.57 3.45 -6.00
N LYS A 419 -18.72 2.13 -5.84
CA LYS A 419 -18.45 1.12 -6.87
C LYS A 419 -19.56 0.07 -6.93
N GLN A 420 -19.62 -0.66 -8.04
CA GLN A 420 -20.51 -1.82 -8.17
C GLN A 420 -19.89 -3.03 -7.47
N GLY A 421 -20.61 -3.64 -6.54
CA GLY A 421 -20.22 -4.91 -5.92
C GLY A 421 -20.23 -4.83 -4.40
N LYS A 422 -19.75 -5.91 -3.78
CA LYS A 422 -19.75 -6.08 -2.33
C LYS A 422 -18.54 -6.87 -1.86
N TRP A 423 -18.24 -6.68 -0.59
CA TRP A 423 -17.26 -7.47 0.13
C TRP A 423 -17.83 -8.85 0.47
N LYS A 424 -16.93 -9.82 0.57
CA LYS A 424 -17.19 -11.13 1.14
C LYS A 424 -15.95 -11.55 1.92
N THR A 425 -15.97 -11.28 3.21
CA THR A 425 -14.82 -11.53 4.10
C THR A 425 -15.09 -12.66 5.06
N GLN A 426 -14.03 -13.41 5.34
CA GLN A 426 -13.95 -14.37 6.42
C GLN A 426 -12.65 -14.13 7.19
N CYS A 427 -12.73 -14.17 8.51
CA CYS A 427 -11.55 -14.05 9.37
C CYS A 427 -11.51 -15.20 10.39
N LYS A 428 -10.30 -15.51 10.87
CA LYS A 428 -10.06 -16.52 11.90
C LYS A 428 -8.97 -16.08 12.86
N ASN A 429 -8.93 -16.74 14.03
CA ASN A 429 -7.93 -16.54 15.08
C ASN A 429 -7.93 -15.11 15.70
N PHE A 430 -9.08 -14.44 15.76
CA PHE A 430 -9.28 -13.07 16.30
C PHE A 430 -10.00 -13.00 17.65
#